data_AF-A0A421CHD4-F1
#
_entry.id   AF-A0A421CHD4-F1
#
_cell.length_a   1.000
_cell.length_b   1.000
_cell.length_c   1.000
_cell.angle_alpha   90.00
_cell.angle_beta   90.00
_cell.angle_gamma   90.00
#
_symmetry.space_group_name_H-M   'P 1'
#
loop_
_entity.id
_entity.type
_entity.pdbx_description
1 polymer ?
#
loop_
_entity_poly.entity_id
_entity_poly.type
_entity_poly.pdbx_seq_one_letter_code
_entity_poly.pdbx_strand_id
1 'polypeptide(L)' 'MTKIGTSLFEEGVEEGEKELTIKILNKRFGNQLTEEIKDKIREADKKTIDYIGDNLLEITIEELKELLK' A
#
# COMPACT_ATOMS: atom_id res chain seq x y z
N MET A 1 16.96 18.01 13.71
CA MET A 1 15.90 17.13 14.26
C MET A 1 16.55 16.08 15.14
N THR A 2 15.90 15.65 16.23
CA THR A 2 16.38 14.54 17.08
C THR A 2 16.11 13.20 16.39
N LYS A 3 16.84 12.13 16.76
CA LYS A 3 16.65 10.79 16.17
C LYS A 3 15.18 10.31 16.20
N ILE A 4 14.46 10.63 17.29
CA ILE A 4 13.04 10.30 17.47
C ILE A 4 12.15 11.09 16.50
N GLY A 5 12.48 12.36 16.25
CA GLY A 5 11.74 13.18 15.29
C GLY A 5 11.88 12.69 13.85
N THR A 6 13.03 12.11 13.49
CA THR A 6 13.24 11.52 12.16
C THR A 6 12.45 10.22 11.98
N SER A 7 12.44 9.33 12.96
CA SER A 7 11.70 8.05 12.84
C SER A 7 10.19 8.25 12.74
N LEU A 8 9.62 9.16 13.55
CA LEU A 8 8.19 9.47 13.49
C LEU A 8 7.77 10.09 12.15
N PHE A 9 8.66 10.88 11.54
CA PHE A 9 8.40 11.44 10.21
C PHE A 9 8.42 10.35 9.13
N GLU A 10 9.38 9.44 9.19
CA GLU A 10 9.48 8.31 8.26
C GLU A 10 8.26 7.38 8.36
N GLU A 11 7.81 7.06 9.58
CA GLU A 11 6.59 6.28 9.83
C GLU A 11 5.35 6.96 9.21
N GLY A 12 5.19 8.28 9.41
CA GLY A 12 4.07 9.02 8.83
C GLY A 12 4.10 9.11 7.30
N VAL A 13 5.29 9.16 6.70
CA VAL A 13 5.45 9.11 5.23
C VAL A 13 5.05 7.73 4.71
N GLU A 14 5.50 6.65 5.35
CA GLU A 14 5.17 5.28 4.95
C GLU A 14 3.65 5.01 5.03
N GLU A 15 3.00 5.44 6.12
CA GLU A 15 1.56 5.30 6.27
C GLU A 15 0.80 6.09 5.19
N GLY A 16 1.31 7.27 4.81
CA GLY A 16 0.79 8.06 3.69
C GLY A 16 0.93 7.36 2.33
N GLU A 17 2.06 6.70 2.06
CA GLU A 17 2.30 5.92 0.84
C GLU A 17 1.31 4.75 0.72
N LYS A 18 1.06 4.05 1.83
CA LYS A 18 0.08 2.94 1.93
C LYS A 18 -1.34 3.42 1.63
N GLU A 19 -1.79 4.50 2.27
CA GLU A 19 -3.14 5.04 2.04
C GLU A 19 -3.34 5.61 0.63
N LEU A 20 -2.29 6.22 0.05
CA LEU A 20 -2.34 6.66 -1.34
C LEU A 20 -2.49 5.48 -2.30
N THR A 21 -1.72 4.42 -2.08
CA THR A 21 -1.78 3.17 -2.84
C THR A 21 -3.19 2.57 -2.79
N ILE A 22 -3.77 2.43 -1.58
CA ILE A 22 -5.15 1.94 -1.38
C ILE A 22 -6.16 2.80 -2.15
N LYS A 23 -6.05 4.13 -2.06
CA LYS A 23 -6.97 5.05 -2.73
C LYS A 23 -6.94 4.89 -4.25
N ILE A 24 -5.77 4.69 -4.84
CA ILE A 24 -5.61 4.48 -6.29
C ILE A 24 -6.20 3.13 -6.69
N LEU A 25 -5.86 2.06 -5.97
CA LEU A 25 -6.38 0.72 -6.25
C LEU A 25 -7.90 0.65 -6.07
N ASN A 26 -8.46 1.37 -5.09
CA ASN A 26 -9.90 1.40 -4.84
C ASN A 26 -10.64 2.06 -6.01
N LYS A 27 -10.05 3.10 -6.63
CA LYS A 27 -10.61 3.71 -7.85
C LYS A 27 -10.56 2.76 -9.04
N ARG A 28 -9.54 1.89 -9.12
CA ARG A 28 -9.34 0.98 -10.24
C ARG A 28 -10.20 -0.28 -10.14
N PHE A 29 -10.25 -0.90 -8.97
CA PHE A 29 -10.91 -2.19 -8.75
C PHE A 29 -12.29 -2.08 -8.09
N GLY A 30 -12.64 -0.91 -7.56
CA GLY A 30 -13.92 -0.68 -6.91
C GLY A 30 -14.19 -1.71 -5.81
N ASN A 31 -15.37 -2.34 -5.87
CA ASN A 31 -15.81 -3.32 -4.88
C ASN A 31 -14.96 -4.60 -4.83
N GLN A 32 -14.08 -4.84 -5.80
CA GLN A 32 -13.16 -5.97 -5.76
C GLN A 32 -11.99 -5.74 -4.80
N LEU A 33 -11.67 -4.47 -4.47
CA LEU A 33 -10.72 -4.14 -3.41
C LEU A 33 -11.43 -4.19 -2.06
N THR A 34 -11.54 -5.39 -1.51
CA THR A 34 -12.18 -5.64 -0.21
C THR A 34 -11.41 -4.99 0.94
N GLU A 35 -12.08 -4.76 2.07
CA GLU A 35 -11.40 -4.26 3.28
C GLU A 35 -10.25 -5.18 3.71
N GLU A 36 -10.39 -6.50 3.55
CA GLU A 36 -9.31 -7.46 3.82
C GLU A 36 -8.05 -7.18 2.98
N ILE A 37 -8.22 -6.84 1.68
CA ILE A 37 -7.08 -6.50 0.82
C ILE A 37 -6.47 -5.17 1.26
N LYS A 38 -7.28 -4.19 1.67
CA LYS A 38 -6.79 -2.90 2.16
C LYS A 38 -5.97 -3.05 3.43
N ASP A 39 -6.43 -3.89 4.37
CA ASP A 39 -5.72 -4.15 5.62
C ASP A 39 -4.38 -4.85 5.36
N LYS A 40 -4.35 -5.83 4.45
CA LYS A 40 -3.10 -6.45 4.01
C LYS A 40 -2.11 -5.46 3.39
N ILE A 41 -2.58 -4.45 2.65
CA ILE A 41 -1.71 -3.39 2.12
C ILE A 41 -1.14 -2.55 3.28
N ARG A 42 -1.92 -2.23 4.33
CA ARG A 42 -1.40 -1.48 5.48
C ARG A 42 -0.31 -2.24 6.24
N GLU A 43 -0.45 -3.55 6.32
CA GLU A 43 0.48 -4.46 6.99
C GLU A 43 1.69 -4.85 6.12
N ALA A 44 1.59 -4.65 4.79
CA ALA A 44 2.65 -5.02 3.87
C ALA A 44 3.96 -4.26 4.13
N ASP A 45 5.07 -4.94 3.85
CA ASP A 45 6.40 -4.32 3.93
C ASP A 45 6.61 -3.29 2.81
N LYS A 46 7.58 -2.40 3.03
CA LYS A 46 7.90 -1.32 2.08
C LYS A 46 8.20 -1.86 0.67
N LYS A 47 8.91 -3.00 0.56
CA LYS A 47 9.26 -3.59 -0.74
C LYS A 47 8.01 -3.99 -1.54
N THR A 48 7.02 -4.53 -0.86
CA THR A 48 5.73 -4.94 -1.45
C THR A 48 4.94 -3.71 -1.87
N ILE A 49 4.90 -2.66 -1.04
CA ILE A 49 4.27 -1.39 -1.38
C ILE A 49 4.94 -0.71 -2.57
N ASP A 50 6.27 -0.66 -2.60
CA ASP A 50 7.03 -0.08 -3.71
C ASP A 50 6.71 -0.83 -5.02
N TYR A 51 6.69 -2.17 -4.99
CA TYR A 51 6.31 -2.96 -6.16
C TYR A 51 4.86 -2.68 -6.62
N ILE A 52 3.90 -2.63 -5.70
CA ILE A 52 2.52 -2.30 -6.03
C ILE A 52 2.45 -0.90 -6.63
N GLY A 53 3.17 0.06 -6.04
CA GLY A 53 3.32 1.45 -6.49
C GLY A 53 3.80 1.55 -7.93
N ASP A 54 4.91 0.87 -8.24
CA ASP A 54 5.52 0.84 -9.58
C ASP A 54 4.61 0.18 -10.63
N ASN A 55 3.75 -0.75 -10.20
CA ASN A 55 2.87 -1.53 -11.08
C ASN A 55 1.38 -1.16 -10.95
N LEU A 56 1.04 -0.01 -10.35
CA LEU A 56 -0.33 0.39 -9.99
C LEU A 56 -1.35 0.26 -11.13
N LEU A 57 -0.92 0.53 -12.37
CA LEU A 57 -1.77 0.54 -13.56
C LEU A 57 -1.83 -0.82 -14.28
N GLU A 58 -0.84 -1.68 -14.04
CA GLU A 58 -0.68 -2.96 -14.76
C GLU A 58 -1.15 -4.14 -13.91
N ILE A 59 -0.91 -4.10 -12.59
CA ILE A 59 -1.23 -5.19 -11.65
C ILE A 59 -2.69 -5.63 -11.78
N THR A 60 -2.99 -6.92 -11.79
CA THR A 60 -4.37 -7.41 -11.75
C THR A 60 -4.84 -7.58 -10.30
N ILE A 61 -6.15 -7.67 -10.08
CA ILE A 61 -6.69 -7.94 -8.74
C ILE A 61 -6.24 -9.30 -8.19
N GLU A 62 -6.01 -10.30 -9.06
CA GLU A 62 -5.54 -11.62 -8.64
C GLU A 62 -4.05 -11.61 -8.29
N GLU A 63 -3.20 -10.94 -9.09
CA GLU A 63 -1.79 -10.72 -8.73
C GLU A 63 -1.66 -9.94 -7.41
N LEU A 64 -2.49 -8.92 -7.21
CA LEU A 64 -2.52 -8.17 -5.95
C LEU A 64 -2.83 -9.09 -4.76
N LYS A 65 -3.83 -9.98 -4.89
CA LYS A 65 -4.15 -10.94 -3.84
C LYS A 65 -3.01 -11.93 -3.60
N GLU A 66 -2.30 -12.35 -4.64
CA GLU A 66 -1.16 -13.26 -4.51
C GLU A 66 0.03 -12.62 -3.80
N LEU A 67 0.30 -11.34 -4.05
CA LEU A 67 1.36 -10.58 -3.35
C LEU A 67 1.04 -10.36 -1.87
N LEU A 68 -0.24 -10.33 -1.51
CA LEU A 68 -0.75 -10.04 -0.17
C LEU A 68 -1.18 -11.30 0.60
N LYS A 69 -0.72 -12.49 0.17
CA LYS A 69 -0.91 -13.75 0.91
C LYS A 69 0.09 -13.87 2.05
#